data_AF-A0A6A5GWB2-F1
#
_entry.id   AF-A0A6A5GWB2-F1
#
_cell.length_a   1.000
_cell.length_b   1.000
_cell.length_c   1.000
_cell.angle_alpha   90.00
_cell.angle_beta   90.00
_cell.angle_gamma   90.00
#
_symmetry.space_group_name_H-M   'P 1'
#
loop_
_entity.id
_entity.type
_entity.pdbx_description
1 polymer ?
#
loop_
_entity_poly.entity_id
_entity_poly.type
_entity_poly.pdbx_seq_one_letter_code
_entity_poly.pdbx_strand_id
1 'polypeptide(L)' 'MACNFMMGQQFVDQLGLRRTLKKTPWKFDRQIAGFKTLFDGLSFITIHGAGHMAPQWRASQMYYAVQQFLLNHPL' A
#
# COMPACT_ATOMS: atom_id res chain seq x y z
N MET A 1 -12.91 7.27 12.65
CA MET A 1 -12.20 6.47 11.63
C MET A 1 -13.21 6.16 10.53
N ALA A 2 -13.04 6.66 9.30
CA ALA A 2 -14.03 6.54 8.23
C ALA A 2 -13.84 5.25 7.39
N CYS A 3 -12.72 5.14 6.68
CA CYS A 3 -12.33 3.96 5.91
C CYS A 3 -11.00 3.42 6.45
N ASN A 4 -11.02 2.26 7.09
CA ASN A 4 -9.82 1.66 7.68
C ASN A 4 -9.13 0.69 6.71
N PHE A 5 -7.83 0.48 6.91
CA PHE A 5 -7.04 -0.39 6.03
C PHE A 5 -7.41 -1.89 6.15
N MET A 6 -7.99 -2.32 7.27
CA MET A 6 -8.38 -3.72 7.47
C MET A 6 -9.55 -4.09 6.55
N MET A 7 -10.55 -3.20 6.41
CA MET A 7 -11.64 -3.38 5.45
C MET A 7 -11.11 -3.45 4.02
N GLY A 8 -10.19 -2.57 3.63
CA GLY A 8 -9.55 -2.62 2.32
C GLY A 8 -8.77 -3.93 2.09
N GLN A 9 -8.06 -4.42 3.11
CA GLN A 9 -7.33 -5.67 3.03
C GLN A 9 -8.28 -6.87 2.85
N GLN A 10 -9.37 -6.93 3.63
CA GLN A 10 -10.39 -7.97 3.52
C GLN A 10 -11.08 -7.94 2.16
N PHE A 11 -11.42 -6.75 1.65
CA PHE A 11 -12.02 -6.58 0.34
C PHE A 11 -11.14 -7.18 -0.76
N VAL A 12 -9.85 -6.81 -0.79
CA VAL A 12 -8.91 -7.32 -1.79
C VAL A 12 -8.72 -8.83 -1.68
N ASP A 13 -8.64 -9.36 -0.45
CA ASP A 13 -8.51 -10.80 -0.22
C ASP A 13 -9.73 -11.60 -0.73
N GLN A 14 -10.93 -11.01 -0.71
CA GLN A 14 -12.17 -11.63 -1.20
C GLN A 14 -12.31 -11.61 -2.73
N LEU A 15 -11.47 -10.88 -3.47
CA LEU A 15 -11.51 -10.86 -4.94
C LEU A 15 -11.08 -12.19 -5.57
N GLY A 16 -10.49 -13.12 -4.81
CA GLY A 16 -10.05 -14.42 -5.32
C GLY A 16 -8.84 -14.37 -6.26
N LEU A 17 -8.14 -13.22 -6.34
CA LEU A 17 -6.93 -13.06 -7.16
C LEU A 17 -5.80 -13.92 -6.61
N ARG A 18 -4.96 -14.46 -7.50
CA ARG A 18 -3.77 -15.22 -7.10
C ARG A 18 -2.77 -14.30 -6.41
N ARG A 19 -2.43 -14.59 -5.16
CA ARG A 19 -1.43 -13.84 -4.38
C ARG A 19 -0.02 -14.19 -4.85
N THR A 20 0.73 -13.20 -5.30
CA THR A 20 2.12 -13.34 -5.78
C THR A 20 3.13 -13.00 -4.69
N LEU A 21 2.80 -12.10 -3.76
CA LEU A 21 3.64 -11.77 -2.60
C LEU A 21 2.77 -11.63 -1.35
N LYS A 22 3.17 -12.32 -0.28
CA LYS A 22 2.55 -12.16 1.05
C LYS A 22 2.83 -10.75 1.60
N LYS A 23 2.08 -10.37 2.64
CA LYS A 23 2.22 -9.08 3.31
C LYS A 23 3.67 -8.86 3.75
N THR A 24 4.34 -7.91 3.12
CA THR A 24 5.75 -7.58 3.36
C THR A 24 5.90 -6.07 3.58
N PRO A 25 6.84 -5.62 4.42
CA PRO A 25 7.08 -4.20 4.60
C PRO A 25 7.71 -3.60 3.32
N TRP A 26 7.33 -2.37 2.98
CA TRP A 26 8.04 -1.55 2.00
C TRP A 26 8.67 -0.36 2.72
N LYS A 27 9.75 0.17 2.13
CA LYS A 27 10.60 1.16 2.79
C LYS A 27 10.66 2.47 2.02
N PHE A 28 10.72 3.55 2.75
CA PHE A 28 11.07 4.87 2.25
C PHE A 28 12.15 5.44 3.18
N ASP A 29 13.25 5.92 2.61
CA ASP A 29 14.39 6.46 3.36
C ASP A 29 14.85 5.57 4.53
N ARG A 30 15.07 4.28 4.24
CA ARG A 30 15.49 3.23 5.19
C ARG A 30 14.50 2.91 6.33
N GLN A 31 13.35 3.58 6.39
CA GLN A 31 12.29 3.30 7.36
C GLN A 31 11.12 2.56 6.74
N ILE A 32 10.37 1.80 7.55
CA ILE A 32 9.14 1.15 7.10
C ILE A 32 8.09 2.23 6.85
N ALA A 33 7.67 2.36 5.60
CA ALA A 33 6.65 3.30 5.18
C ALA A 33 5.27 2.66 5.08
N GLY A 34 5.19 1.33 5.18
CA GLY A 34 3.96 0.57 5.28
C GLY A 34 4.16 -0.89 4.87
N PHE A 35 3.06 -1.55 4.50
CA PHE A 35 3.07 -2.93 4.02
C PHE A 35 2.48 -3.02 2.62
N LYS A 36 2.95 -3.98 1.84
CA LYS A 36 2.41 -4.34 0.53
C LYS A 36 2.06 -5.82 0.47
N THR A 37 0.98 -6.14 -0.21
CA THR A 37 0.58 -7.49 -0.60
C THR A 37 0.33 -7.45 -2.10
N LEU A 38 0.94 -8.38 -2.85
CA LEU A 38 0.83 -8.39 -4.30
C LEU A 38 -0.05 -9.56 -4.75
N PHE A 39 -0.87 -9.29 -5.75
CA PHE A 39 -1.73 -10.21 -6.46
C PHE A 39 -1.47 -10.07 -7.97
N ASP A 40 -1.95 -11.02 -8.77
CA ASP A 40 -1.92 -10.87 -10.22
C ASP A 40 -2.75 -9.65 -10.65
N GLY A 41 -2.08 -8.63 -11.18
CA GLY A 41 -2.71 -7.39 -11.67
C GLY A 41 -3.14 -6.40 -10.58
N LEU A 42 -2.86 -6.66 -9.29
CA LEU A 42 -3.28 -5.78 -8.19
C LEU A 42 -2.25 -5.73 -7.06
N SER A 43 -2.01 -4.53 -6.54
CA SER A 43 -1.20 -4.30 -5.35
C SER A 43 -2.04 -3.65 -4.26
N PHE A 44 -2.09 -4.26 -3.08
CA PHE A 44 -2.67 -3.64 -1.89
C PHE A 44 -1.55 -3.08 -1.01
N ILE A 45 -1.60 -1.78 -0.71
CA ILE A 45 -0.58 -1.10 0.10
C ILE A 45 -1.20 -0.38 1.29
N THR A 46 -0.45 -0.32 2.38
CA THR A 46 -0.73 0.58 3.51
C THR A 46 0.34 1.65 3.60
N ILE A 47 0.00 2.79 4.19
CA ILE A 47 0.95 3.87 4.49
C ILE A 47 0.94 4.06 6.01
N HIS A 48 2.07 3.73 6.64
CA HIS A 48 2.23 3.74 8.08
C HIS A 48 2.09 5.17 8.63
N GLY A 49 1.24 5.32 9.65
CA GLY A 49 0.99 6.61 10.29
C GLY A 49 0.25 7.62 9.41
N ALA A 50 -0.47 7.19 8.39
CA ALA A 50 -1.40 8.00 7.60
C ALA A 50 -2.86 7.75 8.03
N GLY A 51 -3.69 8.81 7.96
CA GLY A 51 -5.14 8.71 8.08
C GLY A 51 -5.85 8.62 6.72
N HIS A 52 -7.11 9.10 6.65
CA HIS A 52 -7.96 9.08 5.46
C HIS A 52 -7.40 9.81 4.23
N MET A 53 -7.11 11.10 4.34
CA MET A 53 -6.26 11.91 3.44
C MET A 53 -4.76 11.57 3.54
N ALA A 54 -4.31 10.39 3.12
CA ALA A 54 -2.91 9.96 3.27
C ALA A 54 -1.82 10.97 2.82
N PRO A 55 -1.97 11.70 1.68
CA PRO A 55 -1.01 12.73 1.29
C PRO A 55 -0.86 13.87 2.33
N GLN A 56 -1.89 14.18 3.11
CA GLN A 56 -1.87 15.24 4.12
C GLN A 56 -0.92 14.92 5.28
N TRP A 57 -0.83 13.65 5.69
CA TRP A 57 -0.01 13.24 6.85
C TRP A 57 1.31 12.59 6.47
N ARG A 58 1.41 11.97 5.29
CA ARG A 58 2.58 11.22 4.82
C ARG A 58 2.90 11.56 3.36
N ALA A 59 3.06 12.86 3.09
CA ALA A 59 3.21 13.41 1.75
C ALA A 59 4.35 12.74 0.95
N SER A 60 5.55 12.64 1.53
CA SER A 60 6.73 12.08 0.85
C SER A 60 6.60 10.59 0.56
N GLN A 61 6.06 9.80 1.50
CA GLN A 61 5.82 8.37 1.30
C GLN A 61 4.72 8.13 0.25
N MET A 62 3.66 8.94 0.28
CA MET A 62 2.58 8.85 -0.69
C MET A 62 3.03 9.25 -2.09
N TYR A 63 3.81 10.33 -2.21
CA TYR A 63 4.41 10.74 -3.48
C TYR A 63 5.30 9.64 -4.05
N TYR A 64 6.18 9.04 -3.24
CA TYR A 64 7.00 7.91 -3.66
C TYR A 64 6.15 6.74 -4.16
N ALA A 65 5.10 6.36 -3.43
CA ALA A 65 4.22 5.26 -3.81
C ALA A 65 3.49 5.51 -5.15
N VAL A 66 2.99 6.72 -5.35
CA VAL A 66 2.35 7.14 -6.62
C VAL A 66 3.37 7.14 -7.75
N GLN A 67 4.58 7.64 -7.53
CA GLN A 67 5.63 7.66 -8.54
C GLN A 67 6.05 6.23 -8.93
N GLN A 68 6.21 5.30 -7.97
CA GLN A 68 6.51 3.91 -8.28
C GLN A 68 5.38 3.26 -9.09
N PHE A 69 4.12 3.54 -8.74
CA PHE A 69 2.96 3.06 -9.50
C PHE A 69 2.97 3.56 -10.95
N LEU A 70 3.15 4.86 -11.17
CA LEU A 70 3.16 5.47 -12.51
C LEU A 70 4.32 4.95 -13.39
N LEU A 71 5.47 4.67 -12.79
CA LEU A 71 6.64 4.15 -13.48
C LEU A 71 6.64 2.61 -13.62
N ASN A 72 5.60 1.94 -13.12
CA ASN A 72 5.54 0.48 -13.04
C ASN A 72 6.76 -0.14 -12.32
N HIS A 73 7.21 0.54 -11.27
CA HIS A 73 8.30 0.10 -10.42
C HIS A 73 7.78 -0.55 -9.13
N PRO A 74 8.54 -1.49 -8.52
CA PRO A 74 8.18 -2.07 -7.25
C PRO A 74 8.33 -1.08 -6.09
N LEU A 75 7.43 -1.20 -5.11
CA LEU A 75 7.50 -0.48 -3.82
C LEU A 75 8.52 -1.06 -2.84
#